data_AF-Q4F9N4-F1
#
_entry.id   AF-Q4F9N4-F1
#
_cell.length_a   1.000
_cell.length_b   1.000
_cell.length_c   1.000
_cell.angle_alpha   90.00
_cell.angle_beta   90.00
_cell.angle_gamma   90.00
#
_symmetry.space_group_name_H-M   'P 1'
#
loop_
_entity.id
_entity.type
_entity.pdbx_description
1 polymer ?
#
loop_
_entity_poly.entity_id
_entity_poly.type
_entity_poly.pdbx_seq_one_letter_code
_entity_poly.pdbx_strand_id
1 'polypeptide(L)'
;RFPYICYQNGGGAFLIPYCLMLVFGGLPLFYMELALGQFHRCGCLTIWKRICPALKGVGYAICIIDVYMGMYYNTIIGWAVYYLFASFSDELPWTSCDNEWNTQECVNISVSYLAKNTSTSPASEFFERRVLERQKSKGLDRMGPVKPSLAICVFAVFLLVYFSLWKGVKSTG
;
A
#
# COMPACT_ATOMS: atom_id res chain seq x y z
N ARG A 1 -8.04 -4.38 2.17
CA ARG A 1 -9.00 -3.50 2.89
C ARG A 1 -10.43 -4.01 2.81
N PHE A 2 -11.00 -4.25 1.62
CA PHE A 2 -12.40 -4.68 1.48
C PHE A 2 -12.78 -5.94 2.27
N PRO A 3 -12.06 -7.08 2.20
CA PRO A 3 -12.46 -8.31 2.91
C PRO A 3 -12.53 -8.13 4.43
N TYR A 4 -11.58 -7.38 4.99
CA TYR A 4 -11.52 -7.09 6.43
C TYR A 4 -12.72 -6.28 6.92
N ILE A 5 -13.06 -5.19 6.21
CA ILE A 5 -14.21 -4.33 6.55
C ILE A 5 -15.53 -5.05 6.32
N CYS A 6 -15.62 -5.86 5.26
CA CYS A 6 -16.78 -6.70 4.98
C CYS A 6 -17.03 -7.67 6.15
N TYR A 7 -15.99 -8.40 6.57
CA TYR A 7 -16.08 -9.32 7.70
C TYR A 7 -16.51 -8.63 9.01
N GLN A 8 -15.91 -7.48 9.34
CA GLN A 8 -16.27 -6.73 10.55
C GLN A 8 -17.71 -6.20 10.56
N ASN A 9 -18.27 -5.86 9.40
CA ASN A 9 -19.60 -5.23 9.28
C ASN A 9 -20.70 -6.22 8.87
N GLY A 10 -20.62 -7.47 9.33
CA GLY A 10 -21.67 -8.47 9.09
C GLY A 10 -21.48 -9.31 7.82
N GLY A 11 -20.24 -9.40 7.32
CA GLY A 11 -19.88 -10.28 6.20
C GLY A 11 -20.71 -9.97 4.95
N GLY A 12 -21.41 -10.99 4.43
CA GLY A 12 -22.23 -10.85 3.22
C GLY A 12 -23.31 -9.77 3.30
N ALA A 13 -23.83 -9.44 4.49
CA ALA A 13 -24.84 -8.40 4.65
C ALA A 13 -24.30 -7.00 4.29
N PHE A 14 -23.00 -6.76 4.48
CA PHE A 14 -22.33 -5.50 4.10
C PHE A 14 -22.41 -5.22 2.60
N LEU A 15 -22.60 -6.24 1.76
CA LEU A 15 -22.70 -6.07 0.31
C LEU A 15 -23.92 -5.25 -0.10
N ILE A 16 -25.02 -5.30 0.67
CA ILE A 16 -26.25 -4.54 0.37
C ILE A 16 -25.99 -3.02 0.44
N PRO A 17 -25.56 -2.43 1.58
CA PRO A 17 -25.25 -1.01 1.63
C PRO A 17 -24.06 -0.64 0.74
N TYR A 18 -23.08 -1.54 0.56
CA TYR A 18 -21.96 -1.30 -0.36
C TYR A 18 -22.43 -1.10 -1.81
N CYS A 19 -23.29 -1.98 -2.32
CA CYS A 19 -23.83 -1.87 -3.67
C CYS A 19 -24.73 -0.63 -3.84
N LEU A 20 -25.53 -0.28 -2.83
CA LEU A 20 -26.34 0.95 -2.87
C LEU A 20 -25.45 2.20 -2.95
N MET A 21 -24.43 2.30 -2.10
CA MET A 21 -23.48 3.42 -2.14
C MET A 21 -22.66 3.45 -3.44
N LEU A 22 -22.35 2.29 -4.02
CA LEU A 22 -21.69 2.20 -5.31
C LEU A 22 -22.59 2.76 -6.42
N VAL A 23 -23.87 2.37 -6.48
CA VAL A 23 -24.78 2.79 -7.54
C VAL A 23 -25.18 4.27 -7.42
N PHE A 24 -25.44 4.76 -6.21
CA PHE A 24 -25.93 6.13 -6.01
C PHE A 24 -24.82 7.15 -5.73
N GLY A 25 -23.65 6.73 -5.27
CA GLY A 25 -22.51 7.61 -4.96
C GLY A 25 -21.31 7.36 -5.86
N GLY A 26 -20.79 6.14 -5.87
CA GLY A 26 -19.55 5.80 -6.56
C GLY A 26 -19.63 5.98 -8.08
N LEU A 27 -20.60 5.34 -8.73
CA LEU A 27 -20.77 5.36 -10.18
C LEU A 27 -21.07 6.77 -10.72
N PRO A 28 -21.98 7.58 -10.11
CA PRO A 28 -22.24 8.93 -10.60
C PRO A 28 -21.01 9.84 -10.52
N LEU A 29 -20.25 9.80 -9.42
CA LEU A 29 -19.04 10.60 -9.25
C LEU A 29 -17.95 10.19 -10.24
N PHE A 30 -17.73 8.89 -10.39
CA PHE A 30 -16.75 8.35 -11.34
C PHE A 30 -17.11 8.72 -12.78
N TYR A 31 -18.38 8.56 -13.17
CA TYR A 31 -18.86 8.93 -14.49
C TYR A 31 -18.73 10.44 -14.75
N MET A 32 -19.09 11.28 -13.78
CA MET A 32 -18.97 12.73 -13.89
C MET A 32 -17.52 13.16 -14.14
N GLU A 33 -16.56 12.60 -13.39
CA GLU A 33 -15.14 12.90 -13.57
C GLU A 33 -14.63 12.50 -14.96
N LEU A 34 -14.98 11.29 -15.42
CA LEU A 34 -14.63 10.82 -16.76
C LEU A 34 -15.23 11.71 -17.86
N ALA A 35 -16.52 12.03 -17.76
CA ALA A 35 -17.21 12.87 -18.73
C ALA A 35 -16.60 14.28 -18.80
N LEU A 36 -16.28 14.88 -17.65
CA LEU A 36 -15.60 16.18 -17.58
C LEU A 36 -14.19 16.14 -18.19
N GLY A 37 -13.42 15.09 -17.89
CA GLY A 37 -12.09 14.87 -18.46
C GLY A 37 -12.11 14.73 -19.98
N GLN A 38 -13.05 13.92 -20.49
CA GLN A 38 -13.23 13.70 -21.93
C GLN A 38 -13.73 14.96 -22.66
N PHE A 39 -14.67 15.70 -22.08
CA PHE A 39 -15.25 16.89 -22.68
C PHE A 39 -14.26 18.05 -22.75
N HIS A 40 -13.57 18.37 -21.65
CA HIS A 40 -12.66 19.52 -21.60
C HIS A 40 -11.24 19.21 -22.09
N ARG A 41 -10.82 17.94 -22.12
CA ARG A 41 -9.47 17.48 -22.52
C ARG A 41 -8.34 18.28 -21.87
N CYS A 42 -8.52 18.56 -20.58
CA CYS A 42 -7.62 19.37 -19.76
C CYS A 42 -7.23 18.59 -18.51
N GLY A 43 -6.06 18.91 -17.94
CA GLY A 43 -5.62 18.33 -16.67
C GLY A 43 -6.37 18.89 -15.47
N CYS A 44 -6.16 18.28 -14.30
CA CYS A 44 -6.81 18.62 -13.02
C CYS A 44 -6.57 20.07 -12.57
N LEU A 45 -5.50 20.74 -13.00
CA LEU A 45 -5.22 22.15 -12.68
C LEU A 45 -5.90 23.14 -13.64
N THR A 46 -5.93 22.81 -14.93
CA THR A 46 -6.40 23.75 -15.97
C THR A 46 -7.92 23.70 -16.15
N ILE A 47 -8.57 22.59 -15.80
CA ILE A 47 -10.03 22.44 -15.87
C ILE A 47 -10.78 23.48 -15.02
N TRP A 48 -10.31 23.76 -13.80
CA TRP A 48 -10.96 24.72 -12.91
C TRP A 48 -10.93 26.15 -13.43
N LYS A 49 -9.96 26.52 -14.27
CA LYS A 49 -9.97 27.83 -14.94
C LYS A 49 -11.15 27.99 -15.91
N ARG A 50 -11.67 26.89 -16.47
CA ARG A 50 -12.79 26.89 -17.43
C ARG A 50 -14.15 26.74 -16.75
N ILE A 51 -14.22 25.99 -15.64
CA ILE A 51 -15.47 25.74 -14.91
C ILE A 51 -15.73 26.84 -13.87
N CYS A 52 -14.83 26.99 -12.90
CA CYS A 52 -14.97 27.96 -11.82
C CYS A 52 -13.58 28.35 -11.29
N PRO A 53 -13.03 29.51 -11.70
CA PRO A 53 -11.68 29.94 -11.32
C PRO A 53 -11.45 30.03 -9.81
N ALA A 54 -12.49 30.29 -9.02
CA ALA A 54 -12.42 30.30 -7.55
C ALA A 54 -11.99 28.95 -6.96
N LEU A 55 -12.32 27.83 -7.63
CA LEU A 55 -12.00 26.47 -7.20
C LEU A 55 -10.65 25.96 -7.73
N LYS A 56 -9.80 26.82 -8.29
CA LYS A 56 -8.47 26.44 -8.80
C LYS A 56 -7.59 25.75 -7.72
N GLY A 57 -7.82 26.05 -6.43
CA GLY A 57 -7.14 25.41 -5.31
C GLY A 57 -7.33 23.89 -5.24
N VAL A 58 -8.45 23.37 -5.74
CA VAL A 58 -8.75 21.92 -5.74
C VAL A 58 -7.70 21.14 -6.53
N GLY A 59 -7.29 21.66 -7.70
CA GLY A 59 -6.27 20.99 -8.51
C GLY A 59 -4.90 20.92 -7.81
N TYR A 60 -4.50 21.98 -7.09
CA TYR A 60 -3.25 21.96 -6.33
C TYR A 60 -3.32 21.01 -5.13
N ALA A 61 -4.47 20.94 -4.46
CA ALA A 61 -4.70 20.00 -3.37
C ALA A 61 -4.56 18.54 -3.85
N ILE A 62 -5.11 18.21 -5.04
CA ILE A 62 -4.96 16.88 -5.66
C ILE A 62 -3.48 16.56 -5.89
N CYS A 63 -2.69 17.48 -6.46
CA CYS A 63 -1.26 17.24 -6.68
C CYS A 63 -0.50 16.96 -5.37
N ILE A 64 -0.83 17.66 -4.28
CA ILE A 64 -0.20 17.42 -2.96
C ILE A 64 -0.60 16.04 -2.42
N ILE A 65 -1.89 15.69 -2.50
CA ILE A 65 -2.39 14.37 -2.10
C ILE A 65 -1.71 13.26 -2.90
N ASP A 66 -1.53 13.43 -4.20
CA ASP A 66 -0.87 12.47 -5.09
C ASP A 66 0.60 12.28 -4.72
N VAL A 67 1.30 13.34 -4.31
CA VAL A 67 2.69 13.22 -3.82
C VAL A 67 2.74 12.39 -2.54
N TYR A 68 1.86 12.65 -1.56
CA TYR A 68 1.81 11.86 -0.32
C TYR A 68 1.43 10.39 -0.57
N MET A 69 0.40 10.16 -1.40
CA MET A 69 -0.02 8.81 -1.78
C MET A 69 1.07 8.08 -2.55
N GLY A 70 1.75 8.77 -3.48
CA GLY A 70 2.86 8.23 -4.25
C GLY A 70 4.00 7.74 -3.34
N MET A 71 4.40 8.51 -2.34
CA MET A 71 5.43 8.08 -1.38
C MET A 71 4.99 6.85 -0.55
N TYR A 72 3.76 6.88 -0.03
CA TYR A 72 3.22 5.81 0.80
C TYR A 72 3.05 4.49 0.03
N TYR A 73 2.37 4.51 -1.11
CA TYR A 73 2.08 3.30 -1.88
C TYR A 73 3.34 2.66 -2.48
N ASN A 74 4.29 3.46 -2.97
CA ASN A 74 5.55 2.91 -3.50
C ASN A 74 6.36 2.20 -2.42
N THR A 75 6.25 2.62 -1.15
CA THR A 75 6.89 1.91 -0.02
C THR A 75 6.25 0.53 0.20
N ILE A 76 4.93 0.42 0.14
CA ILE A 76 4.22 -0.87 0.25
C ILE A 76 4.59 -1.81 -0.90
N ILE A 77 4.64 -1.28 -2.13
CA ILE A 77 5.10 -2.06 -3.29
C ILE A 77 6.55 -2.49 -3.10
N GLY A 78 7.41 -1.62 -2.54
CA GLY A 78 8.78 -1.97 -2.18
C GLY A 78 8.86 -3.14 -1.19
N TRP A 79 7.96 -3.22 -0.20
CA TRP A 79 7.86 -4.39 0.67
C TRP A 79 7.47 -5.64 -0.12
N ALA A 80 6.49 -5.55 -1.03
CA ALA A 80 6.09 -6.67 -1.87
C ALA A 80 7.22 -7.16 -2.79
N VAL A 81 8.00 -6.26 -3.37
CA VAL A 81 9.20 -6.58 -4.16
C VAL A 81 10.26 -7.27 -3.30
N TYR A 82 10.47 -6.81 -2.06
CA TYR A 82 11.35 -7.48 -1.12
C TYR A 82 10.90 -8.93 -0.84
N TYR A 83 9.60 -9.13 -0.59
CA TYR A 83 9.01 -10.46 -0.42
C TYR A 83 9.13 -11.33 -1.68
N LEU A 84 8.98 -10.75 -2.87
CA LEU A 84 9.15 -11.47 -4.14
C LEU A 84 10.54 -12.08 -4.26
N PHE A 85 11.59 -11.29 -4.01
CA PHE A 85 12.96 -11.80 -4.04
C PHE A 85 13.25 -12.80 -2.92
N ALA A 86 12.69 -12.58 -1.72
CA ALA A 86 12.79 -13.52 -0.61
C ALA A 86 12.06 -14.85 -0.87
N SER A 87 11.13 -14.89 -1.83
CA SER A 87 10.39 -16.10 -2.22
C SER A 87 11.16 -17.00 -3.19
N PHE A 88 12.32 -16.57 -3.68
CA PHE A 88 13.17 -17.39 -4.56
C PHE A 88 14.11 -18.35 -3.79
N SER A 89 14.05 -18.36 -2.47
CA SER A 89 14.75 -19.34 -1.62
C SER A 89 14.02 -20.67 -1.61
N ASP A 90 14.76 -21.78 -1.50
CA ASP A 90 14.20 -23.15 -1.47
C ASP A 90 13.22 -23.35 -0.29
N GLU A 91 13.58 -22.83 0.88
CA GLU A 91 12.69 -22.70 2.03
C GLU A 91 12.35 -21.22 2.25
N LEU A 92 11.07 -20.93 2.47
CA LEU A 92 10.61 -19.55 2.66
C LEU A 92 11.03 -19.05 4.06
N PRO A 93 11.59 -17.85 4.20
CA PRO A 93 12.19 -17.39 5.46
C PRO A 93 11.18 -17.08 6.59
N TRP A 94 9.88 -17.23 6.33
CA TRP A 94 8.80 -17.05 7.30
C TRP A 94 8.07 -18.35 7.67
N THR A 95 8.60 -19.51 7.28
CA THR A 95 8.04 -20.83 7.68
C THR A 95 8.57 -21.29 9.04
N SER A 96 9.82 -20.97 9.35
CA SER A 96 10.55 -21.48 10.51
C SER A 96 11.00 -20.37 11.47
N CYS A 97 11.06 -20.72 12.76
CA CYS A 97 11.59 -19.87 13.82
C CYS A 97 13.14 -19.91 13.92
N ASP A 98 13.82 -20.72 13.11
CA ASP A 98 15.28 -20.93 13.17
C ASP A 98 16.08 -19.89 12.36
N ASN A 99 15.79 -18.61 12.59
CA ASN A 99 16.43 -17.49 11.88
C ASN A 99 17.02 -16.47 12.86
N GLU A 100 18.07 -15.76 12.44
CA GLU A 100 18.81 -14.78 13.28
C GLU A 100 17.94 -13.63 13.83
N TRP A 101 16.84 -13.30 13.16
CA TRP A 101 15.95 -12.21 13.57
C TRP A 101 14.87 -12.64 14.57
N ASN A 102 14.63 -13.94 14.75
CA ASN A 102 13.54 -14.44 15.56
C ASN A 102 13.83 -14.33 17.07
N THR A 103 12.76 -14.18 17.85
CA THR A 103 12.83 -14.18 19.31
C THR A 103 12.63 -15.58 19.88
N GLN A 104 12.87 -15.72 21.18
CA GLN A 104 12.45 -16.89 21.96
C GLN A 104 10.92 -17.05 22.05
N GLU A 105 10.16 -16.01 21.68
CA GLU A 105 8.69 -16.02 21.69
C GLU A 105 8.10 -16.55 20.37
N CYS A 106 8.93 -16.75 19.35
CA CYS A 106 8.52 -17.30 18.06
C CYS A 106 8.11 -18.77 18.20
N VAL A 107 6.91 -19.12 17.73
CA VAL A 107 6.40 -20.49 17.74
C VAL A 107 6.04 -20.93 16.32
N ASN A 108 6.61 -22.05 15.89
CA ASN A 108 6.29 -22.67 14.60
C ASN A 108 4.82 -23.11 14.56
N ILE A 109 4.19 -23.04 13.38
CA ILE A 109 2.77 -23.36 13.17
C ILE A 109 2.44 -24.80 13.62
N SER A 110 3.37 -25.74 13.39
CA SER A 110 3.23 -27.15 13.77
C SER A 110 3.12 -27.39 15.28
N VAL A 111 3.54 -26.44 16.12
CA VAL A 111 3.52 -26.53 17.58
C VAL A 111 2.66 -25.42 18.20
N SER A 112 1.71 -24.87 17.42
CA SER A 112 0.83 -23.77 17.83
C SER A 112 -0.01 -24.06 19.08
N TYR A 113 -0.26 -25.33 19.42
CA TYR A 113 -0.97 -25.73 20.64
C TYR A 113 -0.19 -25.43 21.94
N LEU A 114 1.12 -25.18 21.87
CA LEU A 114 1.94 -24.74 23.02
C LEU A 114 2.07 -23.20 23.09
N ALA A 115 1.41 -22.46 22.20
CA ALA A 115 1.51 -21.01 22.15
C ALA A 115 0.95 -20.38 23.44
N LYS A 116 1.74 -19.47 24.04
CA LYS A 116 1.29 -18.61 25.13
C LYS A 116 0.70 -17.32 24.53
N ASN A 117 0.02 -16.52 25.35
CA ASN A 117 -0.52 -15.23 24.90
C ASN A 117 0.57 -14.25 24.37
N THR A 118 1.82 -14.45 24.76
CA THR A 118 2.96 -13.65 24.29
C THR A 118 3.67 -14.24 23.07
N SER A 119 3.26 -15.42 22.60
CA SER A 119 3.89 -16.09 21.46
C SER A 119 3.57 -15.39 20.15
N THR A 120 4.57 -15.29 19.27
CA THR A 120 4.47 -14.68 17.94
C THR A 120 4.66 -15.73 16.86
N SER A 121 4.07 -15.51 15.69
CA SER A 121 4.25 -16.41 14.53
C SER A 121 5.53 -16.04 13.76
N PRO A 122 6.18 -17.00 13.08
CA PRO A 122 7.38 -16.74 12.29
C PRO A 122 7.14 -15.71 11.17
N ALA A 123 5.93 -15.69 10.60
CA ALA A 123 5.56 -14.66 9.61
C ALA A 123 5.43 -13.26 10.19
N SER A 124 4.91 -13.13 11.41
CA SER A 124 4.84 -11.84 12.11
C SER A 124 6.24 -11.33 12.46
N GLU A 125 7.10 -12.20 13.01
CA GLU A 125 8.49 -11.87 13.34
C GLU A 125 9.29 -11.51 12.09
N PHE A 126 9.12 -12.25 10.98
CA PHE A 126 9.75 -11.90 9.72
C PHE A 126 9.36 -10.50 9.25
N PHE A 127 8.07 -10.16 9.26
CA PHE A 127 7.63 -8.82 8.84
C PHE A 127 8.14 -7.71 9.78
N GLU A 128 7.93 -7.86 11.08
CA GLU A 128 8.25 -6.81 12.05
C GLU A 128 9.76 -6.64 12.24
N ARG A 129 10.51 -7.75 12.31
CA ARG A 129 11.93 -7.72 12.66
C ARG A 129 12.88 -7.76 11.51
N ARG A 130 12.57 -8.55 10.48
CA ARG A 130 13.44 -8.70 9.31
C ARG A 130 13.09 -7.70 8.23
N VAL A 131 11.81 -7.57 7.85
CA VAL A 131 11.39 -6.65 6.77
C VAL A 131 11.46 -5.21 7.27
N LEU A 132 10.72 -4.86 8.32
CA LEU A 132 10.59 -3.48 8.80
C LEU A 132 11.69 -3.05 9.78
N GLU A 133 12.34 -3.99 10.47
CA GLU A 133 13.27 -3.71 11.57
C GLU A 133 12.69 -2.79 12.67
N ARG A 134 11.40 -2.97 13.00
CA ARG A 134 10.64 -2.10 13.90
C ARG A 134 11.29 -1.95 15.28
N GLN A 135 11.96 -2.99 15.78
CA GLN A 135 12.69 -3.01 17.05
C GLN A 135 13.81 -1.96 17.16
N LYS A 136 14.32 -1.45 16.03
CA LYS A 136 15.34 -0.38 16.02
C LYS A 136 14.74 1.02 16.24
N SER A 137 13.42 1.15 16.16
CA SER A 137 12.68 2.39 16.42
C SER A 137 12.06 2.39 17.82
N LYS A 138 12.05 3.56 18.47
CA LYS A 138 11.37 3.79 19.76
C LYS A 138 10.10 4.63 19.61
N GLY A 139 9.44 4.55 18.46
CA GLY A 139 8.24 5.31 18.12
C GLY A 139 8.48 6.41 17.09
N LEU A 140 7.47 7.24 16.85
CA LEU A 140 7.48 8.24 15.78
C LEU A 140 8.56 9.32 15.98
N ASP A 141 8.86 9.66 17.24
CA ASP A 141 9.91 10.63 17.58
C ASP A 141 11.32 10.10 17.27
N ARG A 142 11.49 8.78 17.19
CA ARG A 142 12.77 8.10 16.94
C ARG A 142 12.58 6.91 16.00
N MET A 143 12.49 7.21 14.71
CA MET A 143 12.20 6.24 13.64
C MET A 143 13.34 5.24 13.35
N GLY A 144 14.55 5.44 13.87
CA GLY A 144 15.70 4.57 13.63
C GLY A 144 16.33 4.78 12.24
N PRO A 145 17.33 3.96 11.86
CA PRO A 145 18.03 4.09 10.58
C PRO A 145 17.18 3.57 9.41
N VAL A 146 17.46 4.07 8.21
CA VAL A 146 16.85 3.56 6.97
C VAL A 146 17.44 2.19 6.64
N LYS A 147 16.58 1.20 6.41
CA LYS A 147 17.00 -0.14 6.00
C LYS A 147 17.42 -0.12 4.52
N PRO A 148 18.70 -0.40 4.18
CA PRO A 148 19.22 -0.20 2.83
C PRO A 148 18.60 -1.15 1.79
N SER A 149 18.29 -2.39 2.16
CA SER A 149 17.64 -3.34 1.24
C SER A 149 16.24 -2.88 0.82
N LEU A 150 15.46 -2.32 1.75
CA LEU A 150 14.16 -1.74 1.41
C LEU A 150 14.31 -0.46 0.58
N ALA A 151 15.30 0.38 0.88
CA ALA A 151 15.56 1.58 0.09
C ALA A 151 15.87 1.24 -1.38
N ILE A 152 16.66 0.19 -1.62
CA ILE A 152 16.95 -0.32 -2.97
C ILE A 152 15.68 -0.86 -3.64
N CYS A 153 14.84 -1.64 -2.94
CA CYS A 153 13.58 -2.12 -3.48
C CYS A 153 12.65 -0.97 -3.89
N VAL A 154 12.51 0.05 -3.03
CA VAL A 154 11.68 1.24 -3.31
C VAL A 154 12.27 2.03 -4.48
N PHE A 155 13.58 2.21 -4.54
CA PHE A 155 14.25 2.86 -5.66
C PHE A 155 14.00 2.12 -6.99
N ALA A 156 14.07 0.80 -6.99
CA ALA A 156 13.75 -0.02 -8.16
C ALA A 156 12.29 0.18 -8.60
N VAL A 157 11.35 0.25 -7.66
CA VAL A 157 9.93 0.56 -7.96
C VAL A 157 9.80 1.94 -8.61
N PHE A 158 10.47 2.96 -8.08
CA PHE A 158 10.46 4.29 -8.70
C PHE A 158 11.05 4.29 -10.10
N LEU A 159 12.14 3.55 -10.36
CA LEU A 159 12.70 3.41 -11.69
C LEU A 159 11.71 2.74 -12.66
N LEU A 160 11.04 1.67 -12.23
CA LEU A 160 10.03 1.00 -13.05
C LEU A 160 8.87 1.94 -13.40
N VAL A 161 8.33 2.64 -12.39
CA VAL A 161 7.27 3.63 -12.60
C VAL A 161 7.73 4.74 -13.54
N TYR A 162 8.95 5.24 -13.35
CA TYR A 162 9.53 6.27 -14.22
C TYR A 162 9.63 5.81 -15.67
N PHE A 163 10.18 4.63 -15.94
CA PHE A 163 10.27 4.09 -17.31
C PHE A 163 8.88 3.81 -17.92
N SER A 164 7.90 3.39 -17.12
CA SER A 164 6.53 3.18 -17.58
C SER A 164 5.80 4.47 -17.99
N LEU A 165 6.23 5.61 -17.44
CA LEU A 165 5.62 6.92 -17.67
C LEU A 165 6.44 7.83 -18.57
N TRP A 166 7.73 7.55 -18.81
CA TRP A 166 8.65 8.43 -19.54
C TRP A 166 8.07 8.89 -20.88
N LYS A 167 7.56 7.96 -21.68
CA LYS A 167 7.01 8.24 -23.02
C LYS A 167 5.55 8.73 -23.01
N GLY A 168 5.01 9.05 -21.83
CA GLY A 168 3.64 9.50 -21.61
C GLY A 168 2.62 8.39 -21.86
N VAL A 169 1.36 8.77 -22.10
CA VAL A 169 0.21 7.87 -22.21
C VAL A 169 0.34 6.78 -23.29
N LYS A 170 1.21 6.97 -24.29
CA LYS A 170 1.47 5.97 -25.33
C LYS A 170 2.28 4.77 -24.84
N SER A 171 2.91 4.86 -23.67
CA SER A 171 3.75 3.81 -23.08
C SER A 171 3.10 3.12 -21.88
N THR A 172 1.98 3.67 -21.38
CA THR A 172 1.30 3.21 -20.17
C THR A 172 0.19 2.19 -20.47
N GLY A 173 -0.36 2.21 -21.68
CA GLY A 173 -1.29 1.20 -22.19
C GLY A 173 -0.59 0.23 -23.13
#